data_AF-A0A6D0K8X0-F1
#
_entry.id   AF-A0A6D0K8X0-F1
#
_cell.length_a   1.000
_cell.length_b   1.000
_cell.length_c   1.000
_cell.angle_alpha   90.00
_cell.angle_beta   90.00
_cell.angle_gamma   90.00
#
_symmetry.space_group_name_H-M   'P 1'
#
loop_
_entity.id
_entity.type
_entity.pdbx_description
1 polymer ?
#
loop_
_entity_poly.entity_id
_entity_poly.type
_entity_poly.pdbx_seq_one_letter_code
_entity_poly.pdbx_strand_id
1 'polypeptide(L)' 'MKRLQAFKFQLRPGGQQEREMRRFAGACRFVFNHALALQNENHEAGNKYIPYGKMASWLVEWKNATETQWLKDSPSQPLQ' A
#
# COMPACT_ATOMS: atom_id res chain seq x y z
N MET A 1 45.65 6.02 4.78
CA MET A 1 44.63 5.06 5.30
C MET A 1 43.24 5.61 4.96
N LYS A 2 42.38 4.86 4.27
CA LYS A 2 41.02 5.31 3.93
C LYS A 2 40.07 4.85 5.05
N ARG A 3 39.48 5.79 5.79
CA ARG A 3 38.51 5.48 6.85
C ARG A 3 37.13 5.27 6.23
N LEU A 4 36.58 4.06 6.36
CA LEU A 4 35.20 3.76 6.00
C LEU A 4 34.33 3.99 7.24
N GLN A 5 33.36 4.89 7.14
CA GLN A 5 32.48 5.23 8.26
C GLN A 5 31.04 5.36 7.73
N ALA A 6 30.10 4.74 8.44
CA ALA A 6 28.67 4.85 8.15
C ALA A 6 28.01 5.79 9.15
N PHE A 7 27.00 6.52 8.69
CA PHE A 7 26.19 7.40 9.53
C PHE A 7 24.77 6.86 9.60
N LYS A 8 24.15 6.98 10.78
CA LYS A 8 22.73 6.68 11.00
C LYS A 8 22.06 7.95 11.50
N PHE A 9 20.97 8.32 10.86
CA PHE A 9 20.18 9.49 11.22
C PHE A 9 18.77 9.06 11.62
N GLN A 10 18.20 9.77 12.58
CA GLN A 10 16.79 9.66 12.91
C GLN A 10 16.02 10.75 12.15
N LEU A 11 14.92 10.36 11.50
CA LEU A 11 13.98 11.33 10.95
C LEU A 11 13.27 12.07 12.10
N ARG A 12 13.19 13.39 12.01
CA ARG A 12 12.44 14.24 12.94
C ARG A 12 11.26 14.91 12.19
N PRO A 13 10.23 14.14 11.83
CA PRO A 13 9.10 14.68 11.10
C PRO A 13 8.30 15.68 11.94
N GLY A 14 7.70 16.67 11.30
CA GLY A 14 6.66 17.49 11.91
C GLY A 14 5.31 16.76 11.97
N GLY A 15 4.33 17.33 12.69
CA GLY A 15 3.02 16.69 12.87
C GLY A 15 2.27 16.38 11.55
N GLN A 16 2.38 17.26 10.55
CA GLN A 16 1.82 17.01 9.22
C GLN A 16 2.48 15.81 8.53
N GLN A 17 3.81 15.75 8.55
CA GLN A 17 4.59 14.67 7.93
C GLN A 17 4.28 13.34 8.61
N GLU A 18 4.20 13.29 9.95
CA GLU A 18 3.81 12.07 10.66
C GLU A 18 2.41 11.59 10.25
N ARG A 19 1.46 12.51 10.12
CA ARG A 19 0.09 12.18 9.69
C ARG A 19 0.07 11.63 8.27
N GLU A 20 0.81 12.24 7.35
CA GLU A 20 0.95 11.77 5.97
C GLU A 20 1.61 10.38 5.92
N MET A 21 2.69 10.16 6.67
CA MET A 21 3.35 8.85 6.79
C MET A 21 2.41 7.78 7.33
N ARG A 22 1.59 8.09 8.34
CA ARG A 22 0.59 7.15 8.89
C ARG A 22 -0.51 6.82 7.88
N ARG A 23 -1.03 7.83 7.17
CA ARG A 23 -2.02 7.66 6.10
C ARG A 23 -1.49 6.78 4.98
N PHE A 24 -0.27 7.08 4.55
CA PHE A 24 0.45 6.31 3.55
C PHE A 24 0.57 4.82 3.95
N ALA A 25 1.16 4.55 5.12
CA ALA A 25 1.31 3.18 5.62
C ALA A 25 -0.04 2.47 5.80
N GLY A 26 -1.05 3.20 6.26
CA GLY A 26 -2.42 2.70 6.40
C GLY A 26 -3.06 2.31 5.06
N ALA A 27 -2.90 3.14 4.03
CA ALA A 27 -3.41 2.88 2.69
C ALA A 27 -2.73 1.65 2.06
N CYS A 28 -1.40 1.52 2.16
CA CYS A 28 -0.69 0.34 1.67
C CYS A 28 -1.18 -0.93 2.38
N ARG A 29 -1.33 -0.89 3.70
CA ARG A 29 -1.84 -2.03 4.49
C ARG A 29 -3.26 -2.40 4.09
N PHE A 30 -4.13 -1.41 3.88
CA PHE A 30 -5.51 -1.64 3.46
C PHE A 30 -5.55 -2.33 2.09
N VAL A 31 -4.88 -1.78 1.08
CA VAL A 31 -4.85 -2.31 -0.29
C VAL A 31 -4.33 -3.75 -0.31
N PHE A 32 -3.23 -4.01 0.40
CA PHE A 32 -2.66 -5.37 0.50
C PHE A 32 -3.65 -6.35 1.14
N ASN A 33 -4.21 -6.01 2.31
CA ASN A 33 -5.12 -6.90 3.02
C ASN A 33 -6.41 -7.14 2.24
N HIS A 34 -6.92 -6.13 1.53
CA HIS A 34 -8.13 -6.26 0.74
C HIS A 34 -7.90 -7.15 -0.50
N ALA A 35 -6.77 -6.99 -1.19
CA ALA A 35 -6.38 -7.90 -2.27
C ALA A 35 -6.18 -9.34 -1.78
N LEU A 36 -5.54 -9.50 -0.61
CA LEU A 36 -5.32 -10.80 0.01
C LEU A 36 -6.64 -11.49 0.37
N ALA A 37 -7.61 -10.76 0.91
CA ALA A 37 -8.94 -11.29 1.22
C ALA A 37 -9.62 -11.84 -0.05
N LEU A 38 -9.66 -11.07 -1.13
CA LEU A 38 -10.22 -11.52 -2.41
C LEU A 38 -9.47 -12.74 -2.98
N GLN A 39 -8.14 -12.76 -2.83
CA GLN A 39 -7.32 -13.90 -3.26
C GLN A 39 -7.60 -15.15 -2.43
N ASN A 40 -7.85 -15.01 -1.12
CA ASN A 40 -8.24 -16.11 -0.24
C ASN A 40 -9.65 -16.63 -0.57
N GLU A 41 -10.63 -15.76 -0.74
CA GLU A 41 -11.99 -16.13 -1.17
C GLU A 41 -11.97 -16.88 -2.51
N ASN A 42 -11.17 -16.39 -3.46
CA ASN A 42 -10.98 -17.07 -4.74
C ASN A 42 -10.34 -18.46 -4.59
N HIS A 43 -9.38 -18.61 -3.66
CA HIS A 43 -8.75 -19.89 -3.37
C HIS A 43 -9.73 -20.88 -2.71
N GLU A 44 -10.52 -20.41 -1.73
CA GLU A 44 -11.57 -21.20 -1.06
C GLU A 44 -12.64 -21.69 -2.05
N ALA A 45 -12.94 -20.89 -3.07
CA ALA A 45 -13.81 -21.29 -4.18
C ALA A 45 -13.17 -22.30 -5.16
N GLY A 46 -11.93 -22.74 -4.92
CA GLY A 46 -11.22 -23.72 -5.75
C GLY A 46 -10.62 -23.15 -7.04
N ASN A 47 -10.59 -21.83 -7.20
CA ASN A 47 -10.07 -21.18 -8.40
C ASN A 47 -8.54 -21.06 -8.38
N LYS A 48 -7.97 -20.82 -9.56
CA LYS A 48 -6.54 -20.55 -9.72
C LYS A 48 -6.16 -19.21 -9.10
N TYR A 49 -4.90 -19.09 -8.67
CA TYR A 49 -4.30 -17.85 -8.15
C TYR A 49 -4.50 -16.67 -9.11
N ILE A 50 -4.91 -15.51 -8.57
CA ILE A 50 -5.11 -14.29 -9.35
C ILE A 50 -3.76 -13.60 -9.53
N PRO A 51 -3.27 -13.42 -10.77
CA PRO A 51 -2.00 -12.76 -11.01
C PRO A 51 -2.00 -11.31 -10.53
N TYR A 52 -0.84 -10.83 -10.09
CA TYR A 52 -0.64 -9.46 -9.63
C TYR A 52 -1.21 -8.40 -10.58
N GLY A 53 -1.03 -8.53 -11.90
CA GLY A 53 -1.54 -7.55 -12.85
C GLY A 53 -3.06 -7.34 -12.77
N LYS A 54 -3.82 -8.41 -12.47
CA LYS A 54 -5.26 -8.33 -12.23
C LYS A 54 -5.59 -7.74 -10.85
N MET A 55 -4.78 -8.01 -9.83
CA MET A 55 -4.96 -7.39 -8.51
C MET A 55 -4.66 -5.88 -8.55
N ALA A 56 -3.61 -5.47 -9.27
CA ALA A 56 -3.24 -4.08 -9.44
C ALA A 56 -4.31 -3.27 -10.18
N SER A 57 -5.09 -3.88 -11.08
CA SER A 57 -6.22 -3.18 -11.72
C SER A 57 -7.36 -2.86 -10.75
N TRP A 58 -7.56 -3.65 -9.68
CA TRP A 58 -8.59 -3.35 -8.67
C TRP A 58 -8.34 -2.04 -7.93
N LEU A 59 -7.08 -1.59 -7.83
CA LEU A 59 -6.77 -0.32 -7.20
C LEU A 59 -7.46 0.86 -7.90
N VAL A 60 -7.65 0.80 -9.22
CA VAL A 60 -8.38 1.82 -9.98
C VAL A 60 -9.84 1.83 -9.56
N GLU A 61 -10.45 0.65 -9.43
CA GLU A 61 -11.83 0.49 -9.00
C GLU A 61 -12.01 1.00 -7.56
N TRP A 62 -11.14 0.62 -6.63
CA TRP A 62 -11.18 1.06 -5.24
C TRP A 62 -10.99 2.58 -5.10
N LYS A 63 -10.11 3.19 -5.91
CA LYS A 63 -9.99 4.66 -5.91
C LYS A 63 -11.24 5.38 -6.39
N ASN A 64 -12.10 4.71 -7.15
CA ASN A 64 -13.32 5.30 -7.69
C ASN A 64 -14.59 4.94 -6.90
N ALA A 65 -14.54 3.88 -6.07
CA ALA A 65 -15.63 3.52 -5.18
C ALA A 65 -15.78 4.56 -4.05
N THR A 66 -17.02 4.92 -3.71
CA THR A 66 -17.32 5.96 -2.70
C THR A 66 -16.74 5.63 -1.32
N GLU A 67 -16.73 4.36 -0.93
CA GLU A 67 -16.24 3.90 0.37
C GLU A 67 -14.71 3.94 0.50
N THR A 68 -14.00 3.83 -0.62
CA THR A 68 -12.54 3.72 -0.69
C THR A 68 -11.87 4.85 -1.48
N GLN A 69 -12.62 5.88 -1.86
CA GLN A 69 -12.12 7.05 -2.59
C GLN A 69 -10.98 7.78 -1.87
N TRP A 70 -10.90 7.67 -0.54
CA TRP A 70 -9.83 8.24 0.28
C TRP A 70 -8.44 7.66 -0.06
N LEU A 71 -8.36 6.54 -0.79
CA LEU A 71 -7.10 6.03 -1.34
C LEU A 71 -6.45 7.00 -2.34
N LYS A 72 -7.21 7.97 -2.89
CA LYS A 72 -6.68 9.05 -3.73
C LYS A 72 -5.80 10.04 -2.95
N ASP A 73 -5.92 10.07 -1.62
CA ASP A 73 -5.10 10.94 -0.77
C ASP A 73 -3.68 10.39 -0.53
N SER A 74 -3.40 9.17 -0.99
CA SER A 74 -2.08 8.53 -0.90
C SER A 74 -1.40 8.43 -2.27
N PRO A 75 -0.06 8.52 -2.34
CA PRO A 75 0.67 8.31 -3.59
C PRO A 75 0.28 6.99 -4.25
N SER A 76 0.13 7.00 -5.58
CA SER A 76 -0.37 5.82 -6.30
C SER A 76 0.69 4.73 -6.45
N GLN A 77 1.94 5.14 -6.64
CA GLN A 77 3.06 4.27 -6.94
C GLN A 77 3.30 3.19 -5.87
N PRO A 78 3.22 3.47 -4.56
CA PRO A 78 3.48 2.45 -3.54
C PRO A 78 2.22 1.66 -3.14
N LEU A 79 1.06 1.97 -3.74
CA LEU A 79 -0.15 1.16 -3.63
C LEU A 79 -0.24 0.09 -4.72
N GLN A 80 0.60 0.19 -5.75
CA GLN A 80 0.74 -0.79 -6.82
C GLN A 80 1.92 -1.70 -6.47
#